data_AF-A0A2S3V1Q1-F1
#
_entry.id   AF-A0A2S3V1Q1-F1
#
_cell.length_a   1.000
_cell.length_b   1.000
_cell.length_c   1.000
_cell.angle_alpha   90.00
_cell.angle_beta   90.00
_cell.angle_gamma   90.00
#
_symmetry.space_group_name_H-M   'P 1'
#
loop_
_entity.id
_entity.type
_entity.pdbx_description
1 polymer ?
#
loop_
_entity_poly.entity_id
_entity_poly.type
_entity_poly.pdbx_seq_one_letter_code
_entity_poly.pdbx_strand_id
1 'polypeptide(L)'
;MLGKLVQWLSRRPTRPVLTRLTEDEARALAQTALVNEANSENLVLVSLETVETGPVWIFQTATIGAQWEVRIEDQTGSVLGVKRLGLR
;
A
#
# COMPACT_ATOMS: atom_id res chain seq x y z
N MET A 1 -19.62 28.10 -24.95
CA MET A 1 -19.47 27.53 -23.60
C MET A 1 -18.61 26.27 -23.70
N LEU A 2 -17.30 26.38 -23.50
CA LEU A 2 -16.40 25.22 -23.40
C LEU A 2 -15.64 25.35 -22.07
N GLY A 3 -16.38 25.18 -20.98
CA GLY A 3 -15.83 25.14 -19.63
C GLY A 3 -15.46 23.70 -19.27
N LYS A 4 -14.31 23.54 -18.61
CA LYS A 4 -13.85 22.32 -17.93
C LYS A 4 -13.24 21.23 -18.83
N LEU A 5 -12.15 21.54 -19.53
CA LEU A 5 -11.15 20.51 -19.83
C LEU A 5 -10.03 20.54 -18.77
N VAL A 6 -10.34 19.87 -17.66
CA VAL A 6 -9.43 18.97 -16.94
C VAL A 6 -8.13 19.58 -16.38
N GLN A 7 -8.24 20.15 -15.19
CA GLN A 7 -7.19 20.54 -14.23
C GLN A 7 -6.28 19.38 -13.74
N TRP A 8 -6.12 18.28 -14.48
CA TRP A 8 -5.44 17.06 -14.01
C TRP A 8 -3.92 17.13 -13.93
N LEU A 9 -3.28 18.18 -14.44
CA LEU A 9 -1.82 18.35 -14.35
C LEU A 9 -1.32 18.81 -12.98
N SER A 10 -2.21 18.98 -11.99
CA SER A 10 -1.82 19.31 -10.62
C SER A 10 -1.48 18.07 -9.78
N ARG A 11 -0.71 17.12 -10.32
CA ARG A 11 0.11 16.26 -9.45
C ARG A 11 1.15 17.17 -8.83
N ARG A 12 0.75 17.89 -7.77
CA ARG A 12 1.66 18.66 -6.91
C ARG A 12 2.85 17.74 -6.62
N PRO A 13 4.07 18.28 -6.54
CA PRO A 13 5.16 17.50 -5.98
C PRO A 13 4.71 17.09 -4.59
N THR A 14 4.36 15.82 -4.42
CA THR A 14 4.19 15.23 -3.09
C THR A 14 5.52 15.50 -2.43
N ARG A 15 5.52 16.35 -1.39
CA ARG A 15 6.69 16.46 -0.52
C ARG A 15 7.15 15.02 -0.25
N PRO A 16 8.45 14.72 -0.31
CA PRO A 16 8.92 13.38 0.02
C PRO A 16 8.32 13.03 1.38
N VAL A 17 7.48 11.99 1.39
CA VAL A 17 6.94 11.46 2.63
C VAL A 17 8.17 10.91 3.33
N LEU A 18 8.57 11.54 4.43
CA LEU A 18 9.65 11.04 5.26
C LEU A 18 9.14 9.76 5.91
N THR A 19 9.51 8.62 5.35
CA THR A 19 9.22 7.31 5.89
C THR A 19 10.33 6.90 6.84
N ARG A 20 9.97 6.21 7.92
CA ARG A 20 10.92 5.55 8.82
C ARG A 20 11.40 4.23 8.27
N LEU A 21 10.51 3.48 7.63
CA LEU A 21 10.86 2.24 6.97
C LEU A 21 11.34 2.54 5.55
N THR A 22 12.24 1.70 5.09
CA THR A 22 12.47 1.51 3.66
C THR A 22 11.36 0.64 3.08
N GLU A 23 11.18 0.71 1.75
CA GLU A 23 10.20 -0.14 1.07
C GLU A 23 10.49 -1.63 1.31
N ASP A 24 11.76 -2.04 1.29
CA ASP A 24 12.14 -3.45 1.48
C ASP A 24 11.87 -3.93 2.91
N GLU A 25 12.09 -3.09 3.93
CA GLU A 25 11.72 -3.42 5.32
C GLU A 25 10.20 -3.57 5.47
N ALA A 26 9.43 -2.62 4.93
CA ALA A 26 7.97 -2.69 4.96
C ALA A 26 7.45 -3.91 4.17
N ARG A 27 8.10 -4.27 3.06
CA ARG A 27 7.77 -5.46 2.26
C ARG A 27 8.04 -6.75 3.02
N ALA A 28 9.18 -6.86 3.71
CA ALA A 28 9.51 -8.03 4.51
C ALA A 28 8.49 -8.27 5.64
N LEU A 29 8.06 -7.19 6.30
CA LEU A 29 6.99 -7.24 7.30
C LEU A 29 5.66 -7.71 6.68
N ALA A 30 5.31 -7.16 5.52
CA ALA A 30 4.07 -7.52 4.83
C ALA A 30 4.08 -8.97 4.31
N GLN A 31 5.22 -9.46 3.82
CA GLN A 31 5.41 -10.86 3.43
C GLN A 31 5.26 -11.81 4.62
N THR A 32 5.83 -11.43 5.76
CA THR A 32 5.73 -12.19 7.02
C THR A 32 4.28 -12.25 7.51
N ALA A 33 3.54 -11.14 7.40
CA ALA A 33 2.13 -11.08 7.77
C ALA A 33 1.25 -11.96 6.86
N LEU A 34 1.59 -12.07 5.57
CA LEU A 34 0.78 -12.77 4.58
C LEU A 34 1.05 -14.28 4.50
N VAL A 35 2.23 -14.75 4.93
CA VAL A 35 2.68 -16.15 4.69
C VAL A 35 1.71 -17.23 5.22
N ASN A 36 0.93 -16.91 6.25
CA ASN A 36 -0.05 -17.82 6.85
C ASN A 36 -1.40 -17.84 6.10
N GLU A 37 -1.65 -16.84 5.26
CA GLU A 37 -2.93 -16.63 4.56
C GLU A 37 -2.83 -16.95 3.06
N ALA A 38 -1.67 -16.67 2.44
CA ALA A 38 -1.46 -16.85 1.01
C ALA A 38 0.03 -16.92 0.62
N ASN A 39 0.29 -17.22 -0.66
CA ASN A 39 1.61 -17.05 -1.25
C ASN A 39 2.00 -15.55 -1.25
N SER A 40 3.12 -15.22 -0.62
CA SER A 40 3.66 -13.87 -0.46
C SER A 40 4.74 -13.47 -1.48
N GLU A 41 5.10 -14.34 -2.42
CA GLU A 41 6.16 -14.11 -3.42
C GLU A 41 5.82 -12.97 -4.40
N ASN A 42 4.53 -12.76 -4.70
CA ASN A 42 4.06 -11.75 -5.65
C ASN A 42 3.56 -10.46 -4.99
N LEU A 43 4.05 -10.16 -3.79
CA LEU A 43 3.64 -8.98 -3.04
C LEU A 43 4.34 -7.72 -3.59
N VAL A 44 3.56 -6.74 -4.06
CA VAL A 44 4.07 -5.48 -4.63
C VAL A 44 3.54 -4.28 -3.86
N LEU A 45 4.35 -3.23 -3.74
CA LEU A 45 3.91 -1.95 -3.18
C LEU A 45 2.93 -1.29 -4.16
N VAL A 46 1.76 -0.90 -3.69
CA VAL A 46 0.74 -0.24 -4.52
C VAL A 46 0.58 1.23 -4.14
N SER A 47 0.70 1.54 -2.84
CA SER A 47 0.51 2.90 -2.36
C SER A 47 1.24 3.13 -1.03
N LEU A 48 1.60 4.40 -0.79
CA LEU A 48 2.01 4.92 0.50
C LEU A 48 1.05 6.06 0.83
N GLU A 49 0.16 5.84 1.79
CA GLU A 49 -0.92 6.76 2.13
C GLU A 49 -0.66 7.42 3.48
N THR A 50 -0.94 8.71 3.60
CA THR A 50 -0.93 9.39 4.90
C THR A 50 -2.32 9.35 5.50
N VAL A 51 -2.49 8.69 6.63
CA VAL A 51 -3.72 8.69 7.44
C VAL A 51 -3.48 9.49 8.73
N GLU A 52 -4.51 9.62 9.58
CA GLU A 52 -4.43 10.41 10.82
C GLU A 52 -3.28 10.00 11.75
N THR A 53 -2.93 8.70 11.76
CA THR A 53 -1.86 8.15 12.61
C THR A 53 -0.47 8.20 11.97
N GLY A 54 -0.35 8.55 10.69
CA GLY A 54 0.91 8.63 9.96
C GLY A 54 0.90 7.90 8.60
N PRO A 55 2.07 7.74 7.97
CA PRO A 55 2.19 7.01 6.72
C PRO A 55 1.90 5.52 6.88
N VAL A 56 1.20 4.95 5.91
CA VAL A 56 0.83 3.54 5.83
C VAL A 56 1.25 2.99 4.48
N TRP A 57 2.07 1.94 4.52
CA TRP A 57 2.48 1.19 3.35
C TRP A 57 1.38 0.18 2.99
N ILE A 58 0.97 0.17 1.73
CA ILE A 58 -0.09 -0.70 1.22
C ILE A 58 0.49 -1.61 0.14
N PHE A 59 0.60 -2.88 0.49
CA PHE A 59 1.06 -3.93 -0.41
C PHE A 59 -0.11 -4.78 -0.89
N GLN A 60 -0.04 -5.24 -2.14
CA GLN A 60 -1.02 -6.19 -2.67
C GLN A 60 -0.36 -7.34 -3.40
N THR A 61 -0.98 -8.52 -3.42
CA THR A 61 -0.54 -9.62 -4.28
C THR A 61 -0.93 -9.34 -5.73
N ALA A 62 0.05 -9.40 -6.63
CA ALA A 62 -0.14 -9.22 -8.07
C ALA A 62 -0.68 -10.49 -8.75
N THR A 63 -1.71 -11.12 -8.18
CA THR A 63 -2.30 -12.37 -8.68
C THR A 63 -3.67 -12.11 -9.30
N ILE A 64 -3.97 -12.74 -10.44
CA ILE A 64 -5.31 -12.72 -11.04
C ILE A 64 -6.26 -13.54 -10.16
N GLY A 65 -7.34 -12.94 -9.66
CA GLY A 65 -8.34 -13.60 -8.83
C GLY A 65 -8.33 -13.12 -7.38
N ALA A 66 -7.96 -13.99 -6.44
CA ALA A 66 -7.92 -13.65 -5.01
C ALA A 66 -6.69 -12.79 -4.70
N GLN A 67 -6.89 -11.47 -4.70
CA GLN A 67 -5.89 -10.52 -4.28
C GLN A 67 -5.88 -10.42 -2.76
N TRP A 68 -4.73 -10.11 -2.19
CA TRP A 68 -4.57 -9.82 -0.77
C TRP A 68 -3.98 -8.44 -0.64
N GLU A 69 -4.42 -7.70 0.37
CA GLU A 69 -3.88 -6.41 0.77
C GLU A 69 -3.30 -6.53 2.17
N VAL A 70 -2.10 -6.00 2.35
CA VAL A 70 -1.42 -5.91 3.63
C VAL A 70 -1.07 -4.45 3.88
N ARG A 71 -1.43 -3.95 5.07
CA ARG A 71 -1.17 -2.57 5.49
C ARG A 71 -0.18 -2.54 6.63
N ILE A 72 0.90 -1.76 6.49
CA ILE A 72 1.95 -1.61 7.50
C ILE A 72 2.05 -0.15 7.93
N GLU A 73 1.97 0.12 9.23
CA GLU A 73 2.23 1.44 9.78
C GLU A 73 3.72 1.77 9.71
N ASP A 74 4.08 2.89 9.11
CA ASP A 74 5.47 3.28 8.89
C ASP A 74 6.27 3.53 10.18
N GLN A 75 5.65 4.09 11.21
CA GLN A 75 6.38 4.53 12.40
C GLN A 75 6.85 3.38 13.30
N THR A 76 6.07 2.29 13.33
CA THR A 76 6.28 1.15 14.23
C THR A 76 6.54 -0.17 13.51
N GLY A 77 6.23 -0.26 12.21
CA GLY A 77 6.20 -1.52 11.48
C GLY A 77 5.01 -2.42 11.82
N SER A 78 4.00 -1.90 12.52
CA SER A 78 2.82 -2.68 12.91
C SER A 78 1.98 -3.08 11.70
N VAL A 79 1.55 -4.34 11.66
CA VAL A 79 0.59 -4.82 10.68
C VAL A 79 -0.81 -4.32 11.06
N LEU A 80 -1.32 -3.37 10.30
CA LEU A 80 -2.66 -2.79 10.53
C LEU A 80 -3.77 -3.70 10.02
N GLY A 81 -3.47 -4.60 9.08
CA GLY A 81 -4.41 -5.62 8.64
C GLY A 81 -3.94 -6.39 7.41
N VAL A 82 -4.49 -7.60 7.29
CA VAL A 82 -4.39 -8.47 6.11
C VAL A 82 -5.82 -8.71 5.61
N LYS A 83 -6.10 -8.36 4.37
CA LYS A 83 -7.45 -8.41 3.81
C LYS A 83 -7.46 -9.06 2.44
N ARG A 84 -8.34 -10.03 2.23
CA ARG A 84 -8.62 -10.55 0.89
C ARG A 84 -9.47 -9.56 0.08
N LEU A 85 -9.00 -9.23 -1.11
CA LEU A 85 -9.64 -8.44 -2.14
C LEU A 85 -10.14 -9.37 -3.26
N GLY A 86 -11.43 -9.31 -3.58
CA GLY A 86 -12.04 -10.16 -4.60
C GLY A 86 -13.39 -10.73 -4.16
N LEU A 87 -14.30 -10.90 -5.12
CA LEU A 87 -15.71 -11.21 -4.88
C LEU A 87 -15.93 -12.71 -4.62
N ARG A 88 -16.87 -12.96 -3.71
CA ARG A 88 -17.47 -14.26 -3.43
C ARG A 88 -18.40 -14.66 -4.58
#